data_AF-A0A4R2NEJ4-F1
#
_entry.id   AF-A0A4R2NEJ4-F1
#
_cell.length_a   1.000
_cell.length_b   1.000
_cell.length_c   1.000
_cell.angle_alpha   90.00
_cell.angle_beta   90.00
_cell.angle_gamma   90.00
#
_symmetry.space_group_name_H-M   'P 1'
#
loop_
_entity.id
_entity.type
_entity.pdbx_description
1 polymer ?
#
loop_
_entity_poly.entity_id
_entity_poly.type
_entity_poly.pdbx_seq_one_letter_code
_entity_poly.pdbx_strand_id
1 'polypeptide(L)'
;MHYRFESRVAGIPCLIEVTHYAPAVEAYRQGHPDDWMPGEPAELEFQVCDRQGRMASWLERKLTEGESERIAAQACSLLEQSWRSL
;
A
#
# COMPACT_ATOMS: atom_id res chain seq x y z
N MET A 1 11.10 -3.54 3.87
CA MET A 1 10.60 -2.58 4.87
C MET A 1 9.43 -3.24 5.58
N HIS A 2 9.40 -3.31 6.91
CA HIS A 2 8.25 -3.84 7.66
C HIS A 2 7.43 -2.66 8.17
N TYR A 3 6.47 -2.19 7.37
CA TYR A 3 5.58 -1.10 7.78
C TYR A 3 4.24 -1.69 8.24
N ARG A 4 3.80 -1.30 9.44
CA ARG A 4 2.55 -1.79 10.03
C ARG A 4 1.72 -0.65 10.58
N PHE A 5 0.40 -0.73 10.39
CA PHE A 5 -0.53 0.24 10.95
C PHE A 5 -1.87 -0.42 11.33
N GLU A 6 -2.62 0.25 12.21
CA GLU A 6 -3.93 -0.23 12.63
C GLU A 6 -5.00 0.11 11.58
N SER A 7 -5.87 -0.85 11.29
CA SER A 7 -7.06 -0.65 10.44
C SER A 7 -8.20 -1.57 10.87
N ARG A 8 -9.25 -1.65 10.03
CA ARG A 8 -10.41 -2.51 10.25
C ARG A 8 -10.79 -3.24 8.98
N VAL A 9 -11.19 -4.51 9.12
CA VAL A 9 -11.82 -5.32 8.07
C VAL A 9 -13.16 -5.82 8.61
N ALA A 10 -14.26 -5.57 7.88
CA ALA A 10 -15.63 -5.77 8.32
C ALA A 10 -15.91 -5.18 9.71
N GLY A 11 -15.31 -4.02 10.02
CA GLY A 11 -15.39 -3.35 11.32
C GLY A 11 -14.50 -3.95 12.43
N ILE A 12 -13.88 -5.10 12.19
CA ILE A 12 -13.02 -5.81 13.16
C ILE A 12 -11.61 -5.20 13.15
N PRO A 13 -11.07 -4.76 14.31
CA PRO A 13 -9.72 -4.22 14.39
C PRO A 13 -8.64 -5.24 14.04
N CYS A 14 -7.68 -4.81 13.22
CA CYS A 14 -6.59 -5.62 12.70
C CYS A 14 -5.33 -4.77 12.51
N LEU A 15 -4.20 -5.43 12.25
CA LEU A 15 -3.00 -4.79 11.76
C LEU A 15 -2.88 -5.05 10.25
N ILE A 16 -2.48 -4.03 9.50
CA ILE A 16 -2.10 -4.18 8.10
C ILE A 16 -0.58 -4.15 8.05
N GLU A 17 0.03 -5.19 7.49
CA GLU A 17 1.46 -5.23 7.22
C GLU A 17 1.70 -5.03 5.73
N VAL A 18 2.42 -3.97 5.37
CA VAL A 18 2.85 -3.73 4.00
C VAL A 18 4.06 -4.63 3.73
N THR A 19 3.90 -5.52 2.75
CA THR A 19 4.93 -6.49 2.33
C THR A 19 5.75 -5.94 1.16
N HIS A 20 5.12 -5.13 0.31
CA HIS A 20 5.76 -4.46 -0.82
C HIS A 20 5.22 -3.05 -1.01
N TYR A 21 6.10 -2.12 -1.34
CA TYR A 21 5.72 -0.77 -1.76
C TYR A 21 6.74 -0.24 -2.78
N ALA A 22 6.25 0.17 -3.93
CA ALA A 22 6.97 0.96 -4.92
C ALA A 22 6.26 2.31 -5.05
N PRO A 23 6.96 3.45 -4.81
CA PRO A 23 6.35 4.76 -4.99
C PRO A 23 6.04 5.03 -6.45
N ALA A 24 5.08 5.91 -6.71
CA ALA A 24 4.79 6.34 -8.08
C ALA A 24 6.03 7.01 -8.70
N VAL A 25 6.29 6.69 -9.96
CA VAL A 25 7.36 7.28 -10.77
C VAL A 25 6.75 8.30 -11.71
N GLU A 26 7.23 9.54 -11.68
CA GLU A 26 6.78 10.56 -12.62
C GLU A 26 7.23 10.23 -14.05
N ALA A 27 6.43 10.63 -15.03
CA ALA A 27 6.79 10.45 -16.43
C ALA A 27 8.06 11.23 -16.77
N TYR A 28 9.02 10.57 -17.43
CA TYR A 28 10.19 11.24 -17.96
C TYR A 28 9.88 11.82 -19.34
N ARG A 29 9.86 13.15 -19.45
CA ARG A 29 9.52 13.88 -20.70
C ARG A 29 10.54 14.96 -21.05
N GLN A 30 11.80 14.73 -20.68
CA GLN A 30 12.90 15.64 -20.97
C GLN A 30 13.77 15.07 -22.10
N GLY A 31 14.41 15.92 -22.91
CA GLY A 31 15.27 15.47 -24.01
C GLY A 31 14.50 15.06 -25.28
N HIS A 32 15.12 14.19 -26.09
CA HIS A 32 14.53 13.73 -27.35
C HIS A 32 13.27 12.89 -27.08
N PRO A 33 12.18 13.02 -27.87
CA PRO A 33 10.94 12.28 -27.64
C PRO A 33 11.08 10.75 -27.59
N ASP A 34 12.09 10.20 -28.27
CA ASP A 34 12.38 8.76 -28.26
C ASP A 34 12.88 8.26 -26.89
N ASP A 35 13.40 9.16 -26.05
CA ASP A 35 13.86 8.85 -24.69
C ASP A 35 12.74 9.02 -23.65
N TRP A 36 11.55 9.48 -24.05
CA TRP A 36 10.46 9.71 -23.11
C TRP A 36 9.92 8.39 -22.57
N MET A 37 9.73 8.32 -21.26
CA MET A 37 9.19 7.15 -20.56
C MET A 37 7.87 7.53 -19.86
N PRO A 38 6.83 6.68 -19.95
CA PRO A 38 5.63 6.87 -19.14
C PRO A 38 5.99 6.79 -17.65
N GLY A 39 5.20 7.48 -16.83
CA GLY A 39 5.27 7.29 -15.38
C GLY A 39 4.66 5.97 -14.98
N GLU A 40 4.98 5.51 -13.78
CA GLU A 40 4.47 4.28 -13.19
C GLU A 40 3.62 4.63 -11.97
N PRO A 41 2.42 4.04 -11.80
CA PRO A 41 1.64 4.24 -10.59
C PRO A 41 2.37 3.62 -9.38
N ALA A 42 1.99 4.05 -8.17
CA ALA A 42 2.47 3.37 -6.98
C ALA A 42 1.95 1.92 -6.94
N GLU A 43 2.83 0.98 -6.60
CA GLU A 43 2.47 -0.41 -6.36
C GLU A 43 2.54 -0.72 -4.88
N LEU A 44 1.58 -1.51 -4.39
CA LEU A 44 1.45 -1.84 -2.98
C LEU A 44 0.92 -3.26 -2.81
N GLU A 45 1.61 -4.05 -1.98
CA GLU A 45 1.08 -5.30 -1.46
C GLU A 45 1.03 -5.25 0.07
N PHE A 46 -0.02 -5.82 0.64
CA PHE A 46 -0.19 -5.93 2.08
C PHE A 46 -0.84 -7.25 2.46
N GLN A 47 -0.66 -7.63 3.71
CA GLN A 47 -1.36 -8.75 4.35
C GLN A 47 -2.14 -8.29 5.58
N VAL A 48 -3.24 -8.99 5.87
CA VAL A 48 -4.07 -8.69 7.04
C VAL A 48 -3.62 -9.56 8.22
N CYS A 49 -3.24 -8.91 9.31
CA CYS A 49 -2.78 -9.54 10.53
C CYS A 49 -3.77 -9.31 11.69
N ASP A 50 -3.77 -10.23 12.66
CA ASP A 50 -4.43 -10.01 13.93
C ASP A 50 -3.71 -8.91 14.74
N ARG A 51 -4.25 -8.55 15.90
CA ARG A 51 -3.63 -7.54 16.79
C ARG A 51 -2.26 -7.93 17.35
N GLN A 52 -1.87 -9.20 17.22
CA GLN A 52 -0.55 -9.70 17.63
C GLN A 52 0.43 -9.76 16.45
N GLY A 53 0.00 -9.35 15.25
CA GLY A 53 0.83 -9.34 14.04
C GLY A 53 0.94 -10.69 13.34
N ARG A 54 0.06 -11.66 13.65
CA ARG A 54 0.00 -12.96 12.97
C ARG A 54 -0.97 -12.90 11.80
N MET A 55 -0.64 -13.55 10.69
CA MET A 55 -1.52 -13.60 9.51
C MET A 55 -2.93 -14.07 9.90
N ALA A 56 -3.93 -13.29 9.48
CA ALA A 56 -5.33 -13.52 9.79
C ALA A 56 -6.11 -13.84 8.51
N SER A 57 -5.87 -15.02 7.94
CA SER A 57 -6.56 -15.48 6.71
C SER A 57 -8.10 -15.47 6.82
N TRP A 58 -8.64 -15.57 8.03
CA TRP A 58 -10.08 -15.45 8.28
C TRP A 58 -10.60 -14.01 8.13
N LEU A 59 -9.77 -12.99 8.35
CA LEU A 59 -10.07 -11.60 8.04
C LEU A 59 -9.89 -11.30 6.56
N GLU A 60 -8.85 -11.85 5.91
CA GLU A 60 -8.65 -11.70 4.47
C GLU A 60 -9.86 -12.21 3.67
N ARG A 61 -10.46 -13.32 4.08
CA ARG A 61 -11.70 -13.84 3.47
C ARG A 61 -12.91 -12.91 3.61
N LYS A 62 -12.87 -11.96 4.54
CA LYS A 62 -13.92 -10.94 4.74
C LYS A 62 -13.61 -9.65 4.00
N LEU A 63 -12.39 -9.51 3.47
CA LEU A 63 -11.93 -8.32 2.81
C LEU A 63 -12.71 -8.13 1.50
N THR A 64 -13.44 -7.04 1.42
CA THR A 64 -14.10 -6.63 0.18
C THR A 64 -13.13 -5.84 -0.70
N GLU A 65 -13.45 -5.70 -1.99
CA GLU A 65 -12.68 -4.87 -2.92
C GLU A 65 -12.60 -3.42 -2.43
N GLY A 66 -13.73 -2.82 -2.02
CA GLY A 66 -13.75 -1.46 -1.48
C GLY A 66 -12.96 -1.29 -0.18
N GLU A 67 -12.88 -2.32 0.67
CA GLU A 67 -11.98 -2.29 1.83
C GLU A 67 -10.52 -2.43 1.44
N SER A 68 -10.21 -3.24 0.42
CA SER A 68 -8.85 -3.38 -0.12
C SER A 68 -8.36 -2.06 -0.68
N GLU A 69 -9.16 -1.39 -1.49
CA GLU A 69 -8.87 -0.06 -2.04
C GLU A 69 -8.67 0.99 -0.94
N ARG A 70 -9.56 1.02 0.06
CA ARG A 70 -9.45 1.94 1.20
C ARG A 70 -8.16 1.71 2.00
N ILE A 71 -7.82 0.45 2.27
CA ILE A 71 -6.60 0.08 3.01
C ILE A 71 -5.35 0.43 2.19
N ALA A 72 -5.38 0.15 0.88
CA ALA A 72 -4.29 0.50 -0.02
C ALA A 72 -4.06 2.02 -0.07
N ALA A 73 -5.13 2.81 -0.22
CA ALA A 73 -5.05 4.27 -0.18
C ALA A 73 -4.48 4.79 1.17
N GLN A 74 -4.90 4.19 2.29
CA GLN A 74 -4.37 4.51 3.62
C GLN A 74 -2.85 4.21 3.70
N ALA A 75 -2.42 3.04 3.21
CA ALA A 75 -1.01 2.64 3.21
C ALA A 75 -0.15 3.55 2.31
N CYS A 76 -0.59 3.84 1.08
CA CYS A 76 0.11 4.75 0.18
C CYS A 76 0.27 6.14 0.80
N SER A 77 -0.80 6.71 1.37
CA SER A 77 -0.72 8.02 2.02
C SER A 77 0.29 8.05 3.16
N LEU A 78 0.34 7.00 3.99
CA LEU A 78 1.27 6.89 5.11
C LEU A 78 2.72 6.72 4.64
N LEU A 79 2.95 5.92 3.61
CA LEU A 79 4.28 5.61 3.09
C LEU A 79 4.86 6.77 2.28
N GLU A 80 4.06 7.49 1.51
CA GLU A 80 4.50 8.69 0.78
C GLU A 80 5.01 9.78 1.75
N GLN A 81 4.33 9.97 2.88
CA GLN A 81 4.75 10.91 3.92
C GLN A 81 6.08 10.48 4.56
N SER A 82 6.27 9.18 4.76
CA SER A 82 7.51 8.62 5.29
C SER A 82 8.67 8.73 4.29
N TRP A 83 8.41 8.53 2.99
CA TRP A 83 9.43 8.59 1.94
C TRP A 83 9.90 10.02 1.64
N ARG A 84 8.97 10.99 1.59
CA ARG A 84 9.31 12.41 1.37
C ARG A 84 10.11 13.07 2.50
N SER A 85 10.26 12.37 3.62
CA SER A 85 10.98 12.85 4.81
C SER A 85 12.40 12.27 4.92
N LEU A 86 12.82 11.46 3.95
CA LEU A 86 14.18 10.93 3.80
C LEU A 86 14.91 11.68 2.67
#